data_AF-A0AAN6LHU6-F1
#
_entry.id   AF-A0AAN6LHU6-F1
#
_cell.length_a   1.000
_cell.length_b   1.000
_cell.length_c   1.000
_cell.angle_alpha   90.00
_cell.angle_beta   90.00
_cell.angle_gamma   90.00
#
_symmetry.space_group_name_H-M   'P 1'
#
loop_
_entity.id
_entity.type
_entity.pdbx_description
1 polymer ?
#
loop_
_entity_poly.entity_id
_entity_poly.type
_entity_poly.pdbx_seq_one_letter_code
_entity_poly.pdbx_strand_id
1 'polypeptide(L)'
;MVRQLLVSFSHQGLLSGPSARENKPRRCVPWIESPLDQTDVEHPRLYQHSDSTPIELFFDLFFVANLSTFTATHEINNLEALWSYVGFLSIIWFTWLQISLFDIRFARDSIFERFCKALQLATMVGFASTGSGFATRVRDENVWTFRSLSILLACSRLLLSVQYTIASIFLYNKMDVASKRLLFMVVVFLGTAATYTGLYTMFNKNTNTTGEYVWTSWFLIFAIETFVVMRMSNRTPGIGFENTHLNVRMALLTLIIIGEGVISVTRIVNRTVGTGGWTKWSFVHILGVTTAVVSSSSKTSKHKSPSYKLQYLLWQSYFDISPRTKYGPIHQQIWTQLHFPFHVMLVLLSEGSQILALTLDISVKLKYLSDTISFACESPRPDFNFAIGLLNSTIADMDIDYSHAVEEHTHIQSILRALRDNLPLCPDADGRGSLTLERSHDLMGNVTVSLFSSMGITPADSALESGKVLMTYLQLLGFVYIYYFVVAALAMFILAAFVFLTQRHTGRLYVWTGVGIRVLLGAMLLSMTFIVFDFQMTYEFMTSAVIIFTFTLALFVALLVDRLLDSIALKPSTPRDGAEIEASPVMSRLSPVPTDTSNDGDIH
;
A
#
# COMPACT_ATOMS: atom_id res chain seq x y z
N MET A 1 -32.99 58.39 0.21
CA MET A 1 -33.92 58.11 1.34
C MET A 1 -33.62 56.68 1.79
N VAL A 2 -33.25 56.47 3.08
CA VAL A 2 -32.84 55.19 3.74
C VAL A 2 -31.38 54.75 3.37
N ARG A 3 -30.27 54.87 4.13
CA ARG A 3 -29.84 54.63 5.56
C ARG A 3 -30.12 53.18 6.03
N GLN A 4 -29.27 52.33 6.60
CA GLN A 4 -27.91 52.24 7.21
C GLN A 4 -27.57 50.70 7.24
N LEU A 5 -26.34 50.18 7.37
CA LEU A 5 -25.42 50.14 8.52
C LEU A 5 -24.10 49.46 8.04
N LEU A 6 -22.91 50.09 8.19
CA LEU A 6 -21.88 49.90 9.25
C LEU A 6 -21.14 48.55 9.15
N VAL A 7 -19.79 48.48 9.06
CA VAL A 7 -18.77 48.89 10.06
C VAL A 7 -17.45 49.24 9.31
N SER A 8 -17.01 50.50 9.20
CA SER A 8 -16.18 51.33 10.10
C SER A 8 -14.83 50.75 10.54
N PHE A 9 -13.79 51.09 9.75
CA PHE A 9 -12.39 51.15 10.15
C PHE A 9 -12.20 52.12 11.33
N SER A 10 -11.38 51.75 12.32
CA SER A 10 -10.85 52.68 13.31
C SER A 10 -9.33 52.74 13.20
N HIS A 11 -8.83 53.92 12.86
CA HIS A 11 -7.45 54.34 12.99
C HIS A 11 -7.35 55.08 14.33
N GLN A 12 -6.50 54.62 15.24
CA GLN A 12 -6.04 55.40 16.38
C GLN A 12 -4.53 55.26 16.46
N GLY A 13 -3.83 56.39 16.36
CA GLY A 13 -2.38 56.48 16.37
C GLY A 13 -1.80 56.84 17.73
N LEU A 14 -0.50 56.53 17.83
CA LEU A 14 0.59 57.12 18.62
C LEU A 14 0.85 56.71 20.08
N LEU A 15 2.09 56.22 20.24
CA LEU A 15 3.05 56.30 21.37
C LEU A 15 2.89 55.40 22.61
N SER A 16 3.68 54.32 22.64
CA SER A 16 4.53 53.91 23.78
C SER A 16 5.42 52.71 23.38
N GLY A 17 6.62 52.61 23.96
CA GLY A 17 7.79 51.86 23.46
C GLY A 17 7.74 50.32 23.48
N PRO A 18 8.87 49.65 23.23
CA PRO A 18 8.92 48.24 22.93
C PRO A 18 8.78 47.43 24.21
N SER A 19 7.57 46.92 24.49
CA SER A 19 7.38 45.89 25.51
C SER A 19 7.07 44.56 24.84
N ALA A 20 7.84 43.56 25.27
CA ALA A 20 7.70 42.16 24.89
C ALA A 20 6.24 41.73 24.96
N ARG A 21 5.66 41.36 23.80
CA ARG A 21 4.33 40.75 23.75
C ARG A 21 4.42 39.31 24.23
N GLU A 22 4.00 39.14 25.48
CA GLU A 22 3.60 37.89 26.10
C GLU A 22 2.62 37.14 25.18
N ASN A 23 3.01 35.96 24.68
CA ASN A 23 2.16 35.08 23.89
C ASN A 23 1.06 34.50 24.80
N LYS A 24 -0.08 35.19 24.91
CA LYS A 24 -1.30 34.57 25.44
C LYS A 24 -1.76 33.47 24.47
N PRO A 25 -1.93 32.20 24.91
CA PRO A 25 -2.48 31.17 24.07
C PRO A 25 -3.91 31.55 23.69
N ARG A 26 -4.15 31.80 22.39
CA ARG A 26 -5.50 32.06 21.87
C ARG A 26 -6.35 30.80 22.10
N ARG A 27 -7.25 30.85 23.09
CA ARG A 27 -8.11 29.72 23.49
C ARG A 27 -9.31 29.48 22.55
N CYS A 28 -9.51 30.33 21.54
CA CYS A 28 -10.60 30.24 20.57
C CYS A 28 -10.06 30.02 19.15
N VAL A 29 -10.62 29.03 18.45
CA VAL A 29 -10.31 28.75 17.03
C VAL A 29 -10.93 29.87 16.17
N PRO A 30 -10.15 30.54 15.30
CA PRO A 30 -10.65 31.58 14.41
C PRO A 30 -11.59 31.01 13.34
N TRP A 31 -12.51 31.83 12.84
CA TRP A 31 -13.43 31.44 11.75
C TRP A 31 -12.68 31.16 10.45
N ILE A 32 -11.78 32.08 10.06
CA ILE A 32 -10.87 31.97 8.92
C ILE A 32 -9.53 32.57 9.37
N GLU A 33 -8.44 31.82 9.27
CA GLU A 33 -7.10 32.26 9.65
C GLU A 33 -6.26 32.53 8.39
N SER A 34 -5.43 33.58 8.43
CA SER A 34 -4.56 33.94 7.31
C SER A 34 -3.42 32.92 7.15
N PRO A 35 -3.08 32.49 5.92
CA PRO A 35 -1.95 31.59 5.68
C PRO A 35 -0.56 32.27 5.80
N LEU A 36 -0.53 33.60 5.91
CA LEU A 36 0.69 34.40 6.00
C LEU A 36 1.19 34.49 7.45
N ASP A 37 2.51 34.35 7.63
CA ASP A 37 3.15 34.61 8.92
C ASP A 37 3.11 36.10 9.24
N GLN A 38 2.79 36.44 10.49
CA GLN A 38 2.61 37.82 10.95
C GLN A 38 3.90 38.43 11.51
N THR A 39 4.98 37.66 11.58
CA THR A 39 6.26 38.04 12.22
C THR A 39 7.10 39.01 11.37
N ASP A 40 7.09 38.89 10.03
CA ASP A 40 7.89 39.73 9.12
C ASP A 40 7.01 40.57 8.18
N VAL A 41 6.90 41.87 8.46
CA VAL A 41 6.11 42.82 7.65
C VAL A 41 6.80 43.16 6.32
N GLU A 42 8.14 43.13 6.27
CA GLU A 42 8.93 43.48 5.07
C GLU A 42 9.02 42.34 4.04
N HIS A 43 8.90 41.09 4.48
CA HIS A 43 8.97 39.91 3.61
C HIS A 43 7.86 38.92 3.98
N PRO A 44 6.64 39.09 3.43
CA PRO A 44 5.53 38.19 3.74
C PRO A 44 5.87 36.77 3.28
N ARG A 45 5.92 35.85 4.24
CA ARG A 45 6.15 34.41 4.01
C ARG A 45 4.92 33.63 4.43
N LEU A 46 4.68 32.49 3.78
CA LEU A 46 3.71 31.52 4.26
C LEU A 46 4.22 30.95 5.59
N TYR A 47 3.32 30.77 6.55
CA TYR A 47 3.69 30.08 7.79
C TYR A 47 4.05 28.63 7.46
N GLN A 48 5.12 28.13 8.07
CA GLN A 48 5.65 26.79 7.80
C GLN A 48 5.41 25.87 8.98
N HIS A 49 4.83 24.70 8.74
CA HIS A 49 4.85 23.61 9.70
C HIS A 49 6.07 22.74 9.42
N SER A 50 6.82 22.39 10.47
CA SER A 50 7.91 21.41 10.35
C SER A 50 7.38 19.99 10.19
N ASP A 51 6.21 19.71 10.76
CA ASP A 51 5.66 18.36 10.92
C ASP A 51 4.20 18.27 10.46
N SER A 52 3.77 17.05 10.16
CA SER A 52 2.39 16.74 9.79
C SER A 52 1.44 16.98 10.96
N THR A 53 0.34 17.65 10.68
CA THR A 53 -0.71 17.87 11.68
C THR A 53 -1.57 16.61 11.88
N PRO A 54 -2.19 16.41 13.06
CA PRO A 54 -3.03 15.24 13.31
C PRO A 54 -4.22 15.11 12.33
N ILE A 55 -4.76 16.22 11.84
CA ILE A 55 -5.87 16.22 10.87
C ILE A 55 -5.42 15.76 9.47
N GLU A 56 -4.19 16.10 9.06
CA GLU A 56 -3.61 15.60 7.82
C GLU A 56 -3.38 14.08 7.91
N LEU A 57 -2.83 13.60 9.02
CA LEU A 57 -2.65 12.17 9.25
C LEU A 57 -4.01 11.44 9.28
N PHE A 58 -5.02 12.00 9.94
CA PHE A 58 -6.37 11.44 9.97
C PHE A 58 -6.97 11.29 8.57
N PHE A 59 -6.72 12.25 7.67
CA PHE A 59 -7.12 12.15 6.27
C PHE A 59 -6.39 11.02 5.53
N ASP A 60 -5.09 10.83 5.80
CA ASP A 60 -4.30 9.73 5.24
C ASP A 60 -4.86 8.34 5.67
N LEU A 61 -5.43 8.22 6.88
CA LEU A 61 -6.12 7.00 7.31
C LEU A 61 -7.38 6.68 6.47
N PHE A 62 -8.14 7.69 6.05
CA PHE A 62 -9.31 7.47 5.19
C PHE A 62 -8.92 6.97 3.81
N PHE A 63 -7.78 7.44 3.28
CA PHE A 63 -7.19 6.89 2.06
C PHE A 63 -6.92 5.39 2.23
N VAL A 64 -6.33 4.97 3.35
CA VAL A 64 -6.00 3.56 3.55
C VAL A 64 -7.24 2.69 3.81
N ALA A 65 -8.25 3.23 4.49
CA ALA A 65 -9.52 2.54 4.70
C ALA A 65 -10.25 2.26 3.38
N ASN A 66 -10.20 3.20 2.43
CA ASN A 66 -10.68 3.00 1.06
C ASN A 66 -9.96 1.84 0.38
N LEU A 67 -8.63 1.84 0.46
CA LEU A 67 -7.80 0.79 -0.12
C LEU A 67 -8.10 -0.59 0.47
N SER A 68 -8.22 -0.67 1.79
CA SER A 68 -8.54 -1.91 2.51
C SER A 68 -9.92 -2.46 2.12
N THR A 69 -10.93 -1.58 2.01
CA THR A 69 -12.30 -1.94 1.61
C THR A 69 -12.34 -2.45 0.17
N PHE A 70 -11.63 -1.78 -0.74
CA PHE A 70 -11.54 -2.20 -2.14
C PHE A 70 -10.83 -3.55 -2.26
N THR A 71 -9.72 -3.72 -1.55
CA THR A 71 -8.95 -4.97 -1.52
C THR A 71 -9.76 -6.15 -0.99
N ALA A 72 -10.58 -5.93 0.04
CA ALA A 72 -11.44 -6.96 0.61
C ALA A 72 -12.57 -7.42 -0.33
N THR A 73 -12.90 -6.64 -1.36
CA THR A 73 -14.02 -6.94 -2.28
C THR A 73 -13.57 -7.32 -3.69
N HIS A 74 -12.36 -6.95 -4.10
CA HIS A 74 -11.83 -7.19 -5.44
C HIS A 74 -10.59 -8.07 -5.39
N GLU A 75 -10.79 -9.36 -5.64
CA GLU A 75 -9.68 -10.30 -5.81
C GLU A 75 -9.00 -10.13 -7.17
N ILE A 76 -7.66 -10.08 -7.17
CA ILE A 76 -6.86 -9.93 -8.39
C ILE A 76 -6.70 -11.30 -9.05
N ASN A 77 -7.75 -11.73 -9.76
CA ASN A 77 -7.81 -13.05 -10.42
C ASN A 77 -7.49 -13.01 -11.92
N ASN A 78 -7.60 -11.83 -12.56
CA ASN A 78 -7.33 -11.65 -13.98
C ASN A 78 -6.73 -10.27 -14.27
N LEU A 79 -6.31 -10.07 -15.52
CA LEU A 79 -5.73 -8.81 -15.97
C LEU A 79 -6.73 -7.64 -15.89
N GLU A 80 -8.02 -7.92 -16.03
CA GLU A 80 -9.09 -6.93 -15.94
C GLU A 80 -9.26 -6.38 -14.50
N ALA A 81 -9.29 -7.27 -13.52
CA ALA A 81 -9.33 -6.97 -12.10
C ALA A 81 -8.07 -6.24 -11.65
N LEU A 82 -6.90 -6.63 -12.17
CA LEU A 82 -5.64 -5.93 -11.92
C LEU A 82 -5.72 -4.47 -12.37
N TRP A 83 -6.20 -4.18 -13.58
CA TRP A 83 -6.37 -2.81 -14.05
C TRP A 83 -7.48 -2.06 -13.33
N SER A 84 -8.52 -2.75 -12.87
CA SER A 84 -9.56 -2.15 -12.02
C SER A 84 -8.96 -1.71 -10.68
N TYR A 85 -8.07 -2.53 -10.11
CA TYR A 85 -7.34 -2.22 -8.88
C TYR A 85 -6.44 -0.99 -9.03
N VAL A 86 -5.59 -0.98 -10.07
CA VAL A 86 -4.74 0.18 -10.39
C VAL A 86 -5.60 1.42 -10.69
N GLY A 87 -6.72 1.22 -11.40
CA GLY A 87 -7.80 2.15 -11.65
C GLY A 87 -8.24 2.92 -10.41
N PHE A 88 -8.81 2.18 -9.48
CA PHE A 88 -9.36 2.72 -8.24
C PHE A 88 -8.30 3.35 -7.35
N LEU A 89 -7.14 2.68 -7.18
CA LEU A 89 -6.01 3.20 -6.41
C LEU A 89 -5.54 4.57 -6.95
N SER A 90 -5.57 4.76 -8.27
CA SER A 90 -5.21 6.04 -8.88
C SER A 90 -6.19 7.16 -8.52
N ILE A 91 -7.48 6.88 -8.53
CA ILE A 91 -8.52 7.86 -8.17
C ILE A 91 -8.30 8.37 -6.74
N ILE A 92 -8.12 7.46 -5.79
CA ILE A 92 -7.90 7.83 -4.39
C ILE A 92 -6.54 8.52 -4.21
N TRP A 93 -5.48 8.06 -4.88
CA TRP A 93 -4.13 8.61 -4.72
C TRP A 93 -3.99 10.02 -5.30
N PHE A 94 -4.49 10.26 -6.51
CA PHE A 94 -4.43 11.59 -7.10
C PHE A 94 -5.36 12.57 -6.39
N THR A 95 -6.51 12.11 -5.87
CA THR A 95 -7.36 12.98 -5.05
C THR A 95 -6.70 13.33 -3.73
N TRP A 96 -6.10 12.34 -3.06
CA TRP A 96 -5.29 12.56 -1.86
C TRP A 96 -4.14 13.54 -2.12
N LEU A 97 -3.42 13.38 -3.24
CA LEU A 97 -2.30 14.24 -3.59
C LEU A 97 -2.76 15.70 -3.74
N GLN A 98 -3.81 15.96 -4.53
CA GLN A 98 -4.27 17.34 -4.79
C GLN A 98 -4.69 18.05 -3.51
N ILE A 99 -5.40 17.34 -2.63
CA ILE A 99 -5.81 17.86 -1.32
C ILE A 99 -4.58 18.12 -0.44
N SER A 100 -3.63 17.18 -0.42
CA SER A 100 -2.41 17.30 0.37
C SER A 100 -1.53 18.46 -0.07
N LEU A 101 -1.41 18.71 -1.39
CA LEU A 101 -0.66 19.84 -1.92
C LEU A 101 -1.28 21.20 -1.55
N PHE A 102 -2.59 21.27 -1.32
CA PHE A 102 -3.22 22.46 -0.77
C PHE A 102 -2.88 22.60 0.73
N ASP A 103 -3.10 21.53 1.50
CA ASP A 103 -2.97 21.56 2.96
C ASP A 103 -1.61 22.04 3.44
N ILE A 104 -0.55 21.43 2.90
CA ILE A 104 0.82 21.70 3.33
C ILE A 104 1.25 23.16 3.11
N ARG A 105 0.55 23.91 2.24
CA ARG A 105 0.89 25.30 1.90
C ARG A 105 -0.05 26.30 2.56
N PHE A 106 -1.35 26.00 2.61
CA PHE A 106 -2.37 27.00 2.93
C PHE A 106 -3.29 26.61 4.08
N ALA A 107 -3.36 25.34 4.48
CA ALA A 107 -4.25 24.96 5.57
C ALA A 107 -3.79 25.58 6.89
N ARG A 108 -4.74 26.25 7.55
CA ARG A 108 -4.62 26.83 8.88
C ARG A 108 -5.79 26.34 9.70
N ASP A 109 -5.52 26.03 10.97
CA ASP A 109 -6.58 25.55 11.86
C ASP A 109 -7.64 26.64 12.06
N SER A 110 -8.78 26.44 11.39
CA SER A 110 -9.92 27.36 11.36
C SER A 110 -11.20 26.57 11.16
N ILE A 111 -12.34 27.16 11.55
CA ILE A 111 -13.65 26.49 11.41
C ILE A 111 -13.95 26.18 9.95
N PHE A 112 -13.63 27.11 9.05
CA PHE A 112 -13.79 26.93 7.61
C PHE A 112 -12.98 25.74 7.07
N GLU A 113 -11.67 25.68 7.38
CA GLU A 113 -10.83 24.58 6.89
C GLU A 113 -11.27 23.23 7.48
N ARG A 114 -11.70 23.18 8.74
CA ARG A 114 -12.26 21.95 9.33
C ARG A 114 -13.54 21.48 8.62
N PHE A 115 -14.41 22.40 8.23
CA PHE A 115 -15.63 22.08 7.47
C PHE A 115 -15.29 21.56 6.06
N CYS A 116 -14.40 22.24 5.34
CA CYS A 116 -13.91 21.77 4.04
C CYS A 116 -13.27 20.39 4.15
N LYS A 117 -12.47 20.15 5.20
CA LYS A 117 -11.90 18.83 5.49
C LYS A 117 -12.95 17.76 5.73
N ALA A 118 -14.01 18.06 6.48
CA ALA A 118 -15.11 17.13 6.70
C ALA A 118 -15.81 16.75 5.39
N LEU A 119 -16.03 17.71 4.48
CA LEU A 119 -16.60 17.43 3.16
C LEU A 119 -15.66 16.59 2.27
N GLN A 120 -14.36 16.84 2.32
CA GLN A 120 -13.36 16.02 1.60
C GLN A 120 -13.29 14.60 2.17
N LEU A 121 -13.41 14.42 3.49
CA LEU A 121 -13.53 13.11 4.13
C LEU A 121 -14.81 12.38 3.72
N ALA A 122 -15.95 13.08 3.66
CA ALA A 122 -17.20 12.50 3.16
C ALA A 122 -17.07 12.03 1.70
N THR A 123 -16.29 12.75 0.88
CA THR A 123 -15.98 12.34 -0.48
C THR A 123 -15.15 11.06 -0.51
N MET A 124 -14.14 10.92 0.36
CA MET A 124 -13.37 9.69 0.53
C MET A 124 -14.25 8.51 0.97
N VAL A 125 -15.24 8.72 1.86
CA VAL A 125 -16.20 7.66 2.20
C VAL A 125 -17.08 7.28 0.99
N GLY A 126 -17.47 8.27 0.18
CA GLY A 126 -18.19 8.03 -1.07
C GLY A 126 -17.39 7.17 -2.07
N PHE A 127 -16.08 7.38 -2.15
CA PHE A 127 -15.20 6.51 -2.95
C PHE A 127 -15.21 5.07 -2.46
N ALA A 128 -15.15 4.83 -1.14
CA ALA A 128 -15.15 3.48 -0.59
C ALA A 128 -16.45 2.74 -0.92
N SER A 129 -17.58 3.44 -0.82
CA SER A 129 -18.90 2.90 -1.14
C SER A 129 -19.05 2.54 -2.62
N THR A 130 -18.55 3.41 -3.51
CA THR A 130 -18.61 3.18 -4.96
C THR A 130 -17.53 2.21 -5.45
N GLY A 131 -16.46 1.99 -4.69
CA GLY A 131 -15.37 1.09 -5.05
C GLY A 131 -15.82 -0.35 -5.32
N SER A 132 -16.85 -0.84 -4.62
CA SER A 132 -17.36 -2.22 -4.78
C SER A 132 -17.87 -2.55 -6.19
N GLY A 133 -18.32 -1.55 -6.94
CA GLY A 133 -18.82 -1.71 -8.32
C GLY A 133 -17.87 -1.17 -9.39
N PHE A 134 -16.61 -0.88 -9.06
CA PHE A 134 -15.65 -0.30 -9.99
C PHE A 134 -14.97 -1.39 -10.82
N ALA A 135 -15.16 -1.35 -12.14
CA ALA A 135 -14.52 -2.26 -13.09
C ALA A 135 -13.82 -1.47 -14.20
N THR A 136 -12.99 -2.11 -15.02
CA THR A 136 -12.49 -1.44 -16.23
C THR A 136 -13.54 -1.35 -17.32
N ARG A 137 -14.48 -2.29 -17.39
CA ARG A 137 -15.56 -2.27 -18.38
C ARG A 137 -16.80 -1.61 -17.80
N VAL A 138 -17.24 -0.54 -18.45
CA VAL A 138 -18.50 0.12 -18.12
C VAL A 138 -19.65 -0.73 -18.67
N ARG A 139 -20.34 -1.42 -17.77
CA ARG A 139 -21.57 -2.19 -18.05
C ARG A 139 -22.77 -1.50 -17.42
N ASP A 140 -23.97 -1.80 -17.90
CA ASP A 140 -25.22 -1.19 -17.41
C ASP A 140 -25.39 -1.34 -15.89
N GLU A 141 -24.93 -2.46 -15.31
CA GLU A 141 -24.90 -2.73 -13.86
C GLU A 141 -24.05 -1.72 -13.06
N ASN A 142 -22.94 -1.25 -13.64
CA ASN A 142 -21.95 -0.42 -12.94
C ASN A 142 -21.99 1.06 -13.36
N VAL A 143 -22.87 1.45 -14.29
CA VAL A 143 -22.96 2.86 -14.78
C VAL A 143 -23.15 3.84 -13.63
N TRP A 144 -23.95 3.47 -12.63
CA TRP A 144 -24.24 4.32 -11.48
C TRP A 144 -23.00 4.56 -10.61
N THR A 145 -22.10 3.58 -10.54
CA THR A 145 -20.79 3.69 -9.88
C THR A 145 -19.93 4.77 -10.53
N PHE A 146 -19.74 4.72 -11.86
CA PHE A 146 -18.92 5.71 -12.58
C PHE A 146 -19.50 7.13 -12.52
N ARG A 147 -20.84 7.23 -12.55
CA ARG A 147 -21.54 8.51 -12.37
C ARG A 147 -21.30 9.09 -10.99
N SER A 148 -21.43 8.27 -9.96
CA SER A 148 -21.19 8.70 -8.57
C SER A 148 -19.74 9.12 -8.36
N LEU A 149 -18.79 8.33 -8.86
CA LEU A 149 -17.37 8.69 -8.85
C LEU A 149 -17.09 10.02 -9.55
N SER A 150 -17.71 10.28 -10.70
CA SER A 150 -17.56 11.54 -11.44
C SER A 150 -18.08 12.74 -10.64
N ILE A 151 -19.24 12.61 -9.98
CA ILE A 151 -19.80 13.67 -9.13
C ILE A 151 -18.93 13.90 -7.90
N LEU A 152 -18.46 12.83 -7.25
CA LEU A 152 -17.58 12.91 -6.08
C LEU A 152 -16.26 13.61 -6.42
N LEU A 153 -15.65 13.27 -7.57
CA LEU A 153 -14.46 13.95 -8.09
C LEU A 153 -14.73 15.42 -8.39
N ALA A 154 -15.85 15.73 -9.07
CA ALA A 154 -16.25 17.11 -9.33
C ALA A 154 -16.43 17.91 -8.03
N CYS A 155 -17.10 17.34 -7.03
CA CYS A 155 -17.30 17.95 -5.72
C CYS A 155 -15.96 18.25 -5.02
N SER A 156 -15.03 17.29 -5.02
CA SER A 156 -13.68 17.50 -4.46
C SER A 156 -12.94 18.65 -5.14
N ARG A 157 -13.01 18.76 -6.47
CA ARG A 157 -12.37 19.84 -7.24
C ARG A 157 -13.04 21.20 -7.04
N LEU A 158 -14.36 21.25 -6.91
CA LEU A 158 -15.08 22.47 -6.54
C LEU A 158 -14.67 22.95 -5.14
N LEU A 159 -14.56 22.05 -4.17
CA LEU A 159 -14.10 22.38 -2.82
C LEU A 159 -12.67 22.93 -2.83
N LEU A 160 -11.75 22.30 -3.57
CA LEU A 160 -10.39 22.80 -3.75
C LEU A 160 -10.39 24.18 -4.41
N SER A 161 -11.21 24.40 -5.45
CA SER A 161 -11.36 25.70 -6.10
C SER A 161 -11.77 26.79 -5.10
N VAL A 162 -12.74 26.52 -4.21
CA VAL A 162 -13.14 27.46 -3.15
C VAL A 162 -11.99 27.74 -2.18
N GLN A 163 -11.30 26.70 -1.72
CA GLN A 163 -10.15 26.81 -0.82
C GLN A 163 -9.00 27.65 -1.43
N TYR A 164 -8.63 27.38 -2.68
CA TYR A 164 -7.62 28.16 -3.40
C TYR A 164 -8.08 29.61 -3.66
N THR A 165 -9.38 29.85 -3.86
CA THR A 165 -9.92 31.21 -4.01
C THR A 165 -9.72 32.02 -2.75
N ILE A 166 -10.08 31.46 -1.59
CA ILE A 166 -9.92 32.12 -0.29
C ILE A 166 -8.44 32.39 -0.01
N ALA A 167 -7.56 31.41 -0.25
CA ALA A 167 -6.11 31.62 -0.13
C ALA A 167 -5.61 32.74 -1.07
N SER A 168 -6.08 32.78 -2.31
CA SER A 168 -5.72 33.83 -3.27
C SER A 168 -6.13 35.23 -2.80
N ILE A 169 -7.31 35.38 -2.19
CA ILE A 169 -7.80 36.66 -1.66
C ILE A 169 -6.87 37.17 -0.55
N PHE A 170 -6.45 36.31 0.38
CA PHE A 170 -5.50 36.70 1.44
C PHE A 170 -4.13 37.10 0.88
N LEU A 171 -3.67 36.42 -0.17
CA LEU A 171 -2.37 36.71 -0.78
C LEU A 171 -2.41 37.93 -1.73
N TYR A 172 -3.57 38.39 -2.20
CA TYR A 172 -3.69 39.44 -3.22
C TYR A 172 -2.95 40.73 -2.84
N ASN A 173 -3.10 41.18 -1.59
CA ASN A 173 -2.51 42.44 -1.13
C ASN A 173 -1.02 42.34 -0.76
N LYS A 174 -0.50 41.14 -0.48
CA LYS A 174 0.88 40.95 0.04
C LYS A 174 1.81 40.25 -0.94
N MET A 175 1.28 39.41 -1.83
CA MET A 175 2.02 38.57 -2.77
C MET A 175 1.27 38.48 -4.11
N ASP A 176 1.14 39.60 -4.83
CA ASP A 176 0.31 39.71 -6.04
C ASP A 176 0.66 38.66 -7.13
N VAL A 177 1.95 38.44 -7.41
CA VAL A 177 2.39 37.42 -8.37
C VAL A 177 1.92 36.02 -7.96
N ALA A 178 1.98 35.73 -6.66
CA ALA A 178 1.63 34.44 -6.11
C ALA A 178 0.10 34.24 -6.07
N SER A 179 -0.65 35.30 -5.73
CA SER A 179 -2.11 35.33 -5.81
C SER A 179 -2.62 35.10 -7.24
N LYS A 180 -2.07 35.78 -8.26
CA LYS A 180 -2.42 35.55 -9.67
C LYS A 180 -2.22 34.10 -10.12
N ARG A 181 -1.18 33.44 -9.60
CA ARG A 181 -0.88 32.03 -9.89
C ARG A 181 -1.87 31.09 -9.21
N LEU A 182 -2.30 31.39 -7.98
CA LEU A 182 -3.37 30.66 -7.30
C LEU A 182 -4.72 30.85 -8.00
N LEU A 183 -5.03 32.06 -8.48
CA LEU A 183 -6.23 32.28 -9.29
C LEU A 183 -6.24 31.44 -10.57
N PHE A 184 -5.09 31.30 -11.24
CA PHE A 184 -4.99 30.39 -12.38
C PHE A 184 -5.28 28.93 -11.97
N MET A 185 -4.81 28.50 -10.80
CA MET A 185 -5.10 27.17 -10.27
C MET A 185 -6.59 26.95 -9.99
N VAL A 186 -7.30 27.98 -9.50
CA VAL A 186 -8.76 27.98 -9.35
C VAL A 186 -9.44 27.69 -10.69
N VAL A 187 -9.03 28.39 -11.75
CA VAL A 187 -9.58 28.17 -13.11
C VAL A 187 -9.34 26.74 -13.59
N VAL A 188 -8.15 26.18 -13.35
CA VAL A 188 -7.83 24.79 -13.70
C VAL A 188 -8.75 23.81 -12.97
N PHE A 189 -8.96 23.98 -11.65
CA PHE A 189 -9.83 23.10 -10.87
C PHE A 189 -11.32 23.26 -11.21
N LEU A 190 -11.78 24.46 -11.56
CA LEU A 190 -13.13 24.66 -12.10
C LEU A 190 -13.28 23.97 -13.46
N GLY A 191 -12.28 24.08 -14.33
CA GLY A 191 -12.27 23.39 -15.62
C GLY A 191 -12.31 21.86 -15.47
N THR A 192 -11.57 21.31 -14.51
CA THR A 192 -11.59 19.85 -14.27
C THR A 192 -12.88 19.41 -13.60
N ALA A 193 -13.44 20.19 -12.67
CA ALA A 193 -14.77 19.95 -12.11
C ALA A 193 -15.87 19.93 -13.17
N ALA A 194 -15.83 20.89 -14.11
CA ALA A 194 -16.75 20.93 -15.25
C ALA A 194 -16.55 19.70 -16.16
N THR A 195 -15.30 19.28 -16.38
CA THR A 195 -14.99 18.08 -17.17
C THR A 195 -15.54 16.82 -16.51
N TYR A 196 -15.39 16.64 -15.19
CA TYR A 196 -15.99 15.51 -14.47
C TYR A 196 -17.52 15.52 -14.50
N THR A 197 -18.13 16.71 -14.41
CA THR A 197 -19.59 16.87 -14.58
C THR A 197 -20.02 16.54 -16.01
N GLY A 198 -19.20 16.89 -17.01
CA GLY A 198 -19.39 16.49 -18.41
C GLY A 198 -19.33 14.96 -18.57
N LEU A 199 -18.36 14.30 -17.93
CA LEU A 199 -18.27 12.84 -17.93
C LEU A 199 -19.50 12.18 -17.31
N TYR A 200 -20.07 12.76 -16.25
CA TYR A 200 -21.36 12.30 -15.70
C TYR A 200 -22.47 12.29 -16.76
N THR A 201 -22.56 13.34 -17.58
CA THR A 201 -23.54 13.41 -18.68
C THR A 201 -23.19 12.47 -19.83
N MET A 202 -21.91 12.22 -20.10
CA MET A 202 -21.45 11.29 -21.13
C MET A 202 -21.82 9.84 -20.80
N PHE A 203 -21.82 9.49 -19.50
CA PHE A 203 -22.34 8.20 -19.04
C PHE A 203 -23.88 8.10 -19.10
N ASN A 204 -24.60 9.09 -19.65
CA ASN A 204 -26.06 9.12 -19.75
C ASN A 204 -26.57 8.73 -21.15
N LYS A 205 -27.33 7.62 -21.19
CA LYS A 205 -28.30 7.20 -22.22
C LYS A 205 -27.81 7.12 -23.68
N ASN A 206 -27.79 5.88 -24.16
CA ASN A 206 -28.29 5.50 -25.49
C ASN A 206 -27.48 5.94 -26.71
N THR A 207 -26.17 6.09 -26.57
CA THR A 207 -25.28 6.14 -27.73
C THR A 207 -24.50 4.84 -27.78
N ASN A 208 -24.76 4.03 -28.81
CA ASN A 208 -24.00 2.80 -29.18
C ASN A 208 -22.53 3.10 -29.57
N THR A 209 -22.02 4.25 -29.15
CA THR A 209 -20.69 4.74 -29.46
C THR A 209 -19.90 4.81 -28.16
N THR A 210 -18.99 3.85 -28.01
CA THR A 210 -17.63 4.07 -27.52
C THR A 210 -17.48 4.61 -26.09
N GLY A 211 -16.93 3.88 -25.12
CA GLY A 211 -16.22 2.62 -25.24
C GLY A 211 -15.79 2.09 -23.88
N GLU A 212 -15.36 0.83 -23.89
CA GLU A 212 -14.85 0.08 -22.73
C GLU A 212 -13.70 0.77 -21.97
N TYR A 213 -13.20 1.91 -22.47
CA TYR A 213 -12.04 2.64 -21.94
C TYR A 213 -12.33 4.08 -21.54
N VAL A 214 -13.60 4.55 -21.47
CA VAL A 214 -13.88 5.96 -21.08
C VAL A 214 -13.27 6.32 -19.72
N TRP A 215 -13.15 5.36 -18.80
CA TRP A 215 -12.48 5.53 -17.50
C TRP A 215 -11.00 5.94 -17.60
N THR A 216 -10.30 5.58 -18.69
CA THR A 216 -8.89 5.99 -18.89
C THR A 216 -8.75 7.49 -19.07
N SER A 217 -9.83 8.19 -19.41
CA SER A 217 -9.85 9.67 -19.49
C SER A 217 -9.55 10.31 -18.13
N TRP A 218 -9.94 9.68 -17.01
CA TRP A 218 -9.63 10.19 -15.67
C TRP A 218 -8.12 10.23 -15.41
N PHE A 219 -7.38 9.22 -15.88
CA PHE A 219 -5.92 9.16 -15.75
C PHE A 219 -5.23 10.32 -16.45
N LEU A 220 -5.68 10.64 -17.67
CA LEU A 220 -5.17 11.76 -18.42
C LEU A 220 -5.44 13.08 -17.68
N ILE A 221 -6.65 13.26 -17.15
CA ILE A 221 -7.02 14.44 -16.37
C ILE A 221 -6.14 14.54 -15.12
N PHE A 222 -5.99 13.48 -14.33
CA PHE A 222 -5.15 13.47 -13.13
C PHE A 222 -3.68 13.79 -13.43
N ALA A 223 -3.13 13.25 -14.52
CA ALA A 223 -1.77 13.51 -14.96
C ALA A 223 -1.58 14.99 -15.33
N ILE A 224 -2.52 15.55 -16.11
CA ILE A 224 -2.50 16.97 -16.50
C ILE A 224 -2.64 17.87 -15.27
N GLU A 225 -3.62 17.61 -14.40
CA GLU A 225 -3.85 18.36 -13.16
C GLU A 225 -2.55 18.40 -12.32
N THR A 226 -1.98 17.23 -12.03
CA THR A 226 -0.79 17.10 -11.20
C THR A 226 0.41 17.81 -11.83
N PHE A 227 0.59 17.67 -13.13
CA PHE A 227 1.67 18.33 -13.85
C PHE A 227 1.52 19.86 -13.79
N VAL A 228 0.32 20.39 -14.06
CA VAL A 228 0.05 21.84 -14.03
C VAL A 228 0.25 22.40 -12.63
N VAL A 229 -0.29 21.74 -11.60
CA VAL A 229 -0.17 22.15 -10.19
C VAL A 229 1.29 22.24 -9.76
N MET A 230 2.05 21.16 -9.98
CA MET A 230 3.45 21.09 -9.58
C MET A 230 4.31 22.09 -10.35
N ARG A 231 4.13 22.19 -11.67
CA ARG A 231 4.86 23.11 -12.53
C ARG A 231 4.61 24.56 -12.13
N MET A 232 3.35 24.92 -11.83
CA MET A 232 2.98 26.27 -11.46
C MET A 232 3.54 26.66 -10.08
N SER A 233 3.52 25.74 -9.11
CA SER A 233 4.09 25.97 -7.79
C SER A 233 5.60 26.19 -7.83
N ASN A 234 6.33 25.36 -8.58
CA ASN A 234 7.78 25.42 -8.68
C ASN A 234 8.29 26.69 -9.39
N ARG A 235 7.46 27.30 -10.25
CA ARG A 235 7.79 28.55 -10.96
C ARG A 235 7.49 29.81 -10.14
N THR A 236 6.76 29.68 -9.03
CA THR A 236 6.25 30.83 -8.28
C THR A 236 7.09 31.07 -7.03
N PRO A 237 7.78 32.21 -6.91
CA PRO A 237 8.58 32.53 -5.72
C PRO A 237 7.70 32.54 -4.46
N GLY A 238 8.16 31.90 -3.38
CA GLY A 238 7.48 31.87 -2.08
C GLY A 238 6.37 30.83 -1.90
N ILE A 239 5.96 30.11 -2.96
CA ILE A 239 4.95 29.01 -2.91
C ILE A 239 5.57 27.65 -3.30
N GLY A 240 6.91 27.56 -3.37
CA GLY A 240 7.61 26.31 -3.67
C GLY A 240 7.39 25.22 -2.61
N PHE A 241 7.57 23.95 -2.99
CA PHE A 241 7.45 22.81 -2.07
C PHE A 241 8.72 22.52 -1.25
N GLU A 242 9.82 23.24 -1.51
CA GLU A 242 11.14 22.94 -0.94
C GLU A 242 11.21 23.07 0.59
N ASN A 243 10.33 23.89 1.17
CA ASN A 243 10.27 24.14 2.62
C ASN A 243 8.97 23.62 3.26
N THR A 244 8.24 22.74 2.59
CA THR A 244 7.03 22.11 3.16
C THR A 244 7.31 20.70 3.64
N HIS A 245 6.47 20.17 4.53
CA HIS A 245 6.51 18.79 5.00
C HIS A 245 5.97 17.77 3.98
N LEU A 246 5.99 18.08 2.66
CA LEU A 246 5.54 17.17 1.60
C LEU A 246 6.28 15.83 1.66
N ASN A 247 7.61 15.88 1.87
CA ASN A 247 8.42 14.66 1.94
C ASN A 247 8.02 13.79 3.13
N VAL A 248 7.70 14.43 4.26
CA VAL A 248 7.22 13.74 5.46
C VAL A 248 5.87 13.08 5.19
N ARG A 249 4.92 13.79 4.56
CA ARG A 249 3.60 13.23 4.22
C ARG A 249 3.66 12.04 3.27
N MET A 250 4.51 12.12 2.24
CA MET A 250 4.72 11.00 1.33
C MET A 250 5.29 9.78 2.05
N ALA A 251 6.29 9.98 2.92
CA ALA A 251 6.87 8.90 3.70
C ALA A 251 5.88 8.30 4.72
N LEU A 252 5.04 9.13 5.35
CA LEU A 252 3.96 8.68 6.23
C LEU A 252 2.90 7.88 5.45
N LEU A 253 2.50 8.32 4.26
CA LEU A 253 1.59 7.57 3.41
C LEU A 253 2.20 6.21 3.01
N THR A 254 3.48 6.18 2.63
CA THR A 254 4.20 4.92 2.35
C THR A 254 4.18 4.00 3.57
N LEU A 255 4.42 4.53 4.77
CA LEU A 255 4.38 3.75 6.02
C LEU A 255 3.00 3.14 6.27
N ILE A 256 1.93 3.92 6.07
CA ILE A 256 0.54 3.48 6.24
C ILE A 256 0.20 2.37 5.22
N ILE A 257 0.63 2.51 3.96
CA ILE A 257 0.45 1.48 2.92
C ILE A 257 1.19 0.19 3.27
N ILE A 258 2.44 0.29 3.73
CA ILE A 258 3.19 -0.88 4.23
C ILE A 258 2.44 -1.52 5.41
N GLY A 259 1.85 -0.70 6.29
CA GLY A 259 1.02 -1.12 7.42
C GLY A 259 -0.18 -1.97 7.02
N GLU A 260 -0.93 -1.58 5.98
CA GLU A 260 -2.02 -2.42 5.43
C GLU A 260 -1.50 -3.80 4.99
N GLY A 261 -0.33 -3.86 4.34
CA GLY A 261 0.28 -5.13 3.98
C GLY A 261 0.60 -6.01 5.20
N VAL A 262 1.08 -5.43 6.30
CA VAL A 262 1.30 -6.17 7.57
C VAL A 262 -0.03 -6.69 8.13
N ILE A 263 -1.07 -5.87 8.13
CA ILE A 263 -2.40 -6.23 8.64
C ILE A 263 -2.92 -7.43 7.86
N SER A 264 -2.80 -7.42 6.53
CA SER A 264 -3.30 -8.53 5.71
C SER A 264 -2.52 -9.83 5.94
N VAL A 265 -1.19 -9.77 6.03
CA VAL A 265 -0.37 -10.93 6.42
C VAL A 265 -0.79 -11.47 7.79
N THR A 266 -1.08 -10.59 8.76
CA THR A 266 -1.53 -10.98 10.10
C THR A 266 -2.89 -11.67 10.05
N ARG A 267 -3.81 -11.26 9.15
CA ARG A 267 -5.10 -11.95 8.95
C ARG A 267 -4.90 -13.37 8.41
N ILE A 268 -3.98 -13.57 7.47
CA ILE A 268 -3.64 -14.90 6.93
C ILE A 268 -3.05 -15.78 8.02
N VAL A 269 -2.14 -15.24 8.84
CA VAL A 269 -1.58 -15.95 10.00
C VAL A 269 -2.69 -16.36 10.97
N ASN A 270 -3.62 -15.47 11.28
CA ASN A 270 -4.73 -15.79 12.18
C ASN A 270 -5.63 -16.89 11.62
N ARG A 271 -5.91 -16.88 10.31
CA ARG A 271 -6.68 -17.93 9.62
C ARG A 271 -5.93 -19.26 9.55
N THR A 272 -4.61 -19.25 9.37
CA THR A 272 -3.79 -20.47 9.30
C THR A 272 -3.51 -21.09 10.68
N VAL A 273 -3.50 -20.30 11.76
CA VAL A 273 -3.33 -20.81 13.13
C VAL A 273 -4.63 -21.37 13.70
N GLY A 274 -5.78 -20.76 13.37
CA GLY A 274 -7.12 -21.33 13.55
C GLY A 274 -7.43 -22.06 14.87
N THR A 275 -8.43 -22.93 14.81
CA THR A 275 -8.99 -23.66 15.97
C THR A 275 -8.07 -24.77 16.53
N GLY A 276 -7.04 -25.18 15.78
CA GLY A 276 -6.03 -26.17 16.20
C GLY A 276 -4.93 -25.64 17.12
N GLY A 277 -4.82 -24.31 17.26
CA GLY A 277 -3.84 -23.65 18.11
C GLY A 277 -2.41 -23.62 17.53
N TRP A 278 -1.45 -23.11 18.32
CA TRP A 278 -0.06 -22.96 17.88
C TRP A 278 0.64 -24.32 17.80
N THR A 279 0.82 -24.85 16.58
CA THR A 279 1.73 -25.98 16.36
C THR A 279 3.17 -25.50 16.19
N LYS A 280 4.16 -26.38 16.43
CA LYS A 280 5.58 -26.08 16.15
C LYS A 280 5.82 -25.71 14.68
N TRP A 281 5.02 -26.27 13.77
CA TRP A 281 5.08 -25.98 12.35
C TRP A 281 4.40 -24.65 12.02
N SER A 282 3.25 -24.32 12.63
CA SER A 282 2.62 -23.00 12.52
C SER A 282 3.58 -21.89 12.97
N PHE A 283 4.33 -22.08 14.07
CA PHE A 283 5.37 -21.14 14.49
C PHE A 283 6.47 -20.95 13.44
N VAL A 284 6.95 -22.02 12.81
CA VAL A 284 7.98 -21.97 11.75
C VAL A 284 7.45 -21.33 10.46
N HIS A 285 6.20 -21.60 10.06
CA HIS A 285 5.56 -20.97 8.91
C HIS A 285 5.35 -19.47 9.12
N ILE A 286 4.88 -19.06 10.30
CA ILE A 286 4.69 -17.65 10.66
C ILE A 286 6.03 -16.93 10.77
N LEU A 287 7.04 -17.55 11.39
CA LEU A 287 8.40 -16.99 11.49
C LEU A 287 9.08 -16.93 10.12
N GLY A 288 8.79 -17.89 9.23
CA GLY A 288 9.17 -17.87 7.83
C GLY A 288 8.58 -16.64 7.14
N VAL A 289 7.26 -16.55 7.08
CA VAL A 289 6.49 -15.44 6.47
C VAL A 289 6.89 -14.06 7.06
N THR A 290 7.30 -14.00 8.33
CA THR A 290 7.68 -12.73 8.99
C THR A 290 9.18 -12.42 9.03
N THR A 291 10.10 -13.40 8.87
CA THR A 291 11.48 -13.20 9.38
C THR A 291 12.69 -13.78 8.63
N ALA A 292 12.62 -14.76 7.72
CA ALA A 292 13.86 -15.51 7.41
C ALA A 292 14.61 -15.07 6.14
N VAL A 293 15.74 -14.36 6.33
CA VAL A 293 16.97 -14.62 5.56
C VAL A 293 18.05 -15.15 6.50
N VAL A 294 18.65 -16.25 6.04
CA VAL A 294 19.90 -16.95 6.40
C VAL A 294 19.70 -18.33 7.03
N SER A 295 19.72 -19.35 6.16
CA SER A 295 20.43 -20.59 6.46
C SER A 295 21.22 -21.01 5.22
N SER A 296 22.45 -20.52 5.12
CA SER A 296 23.54 -21.33 4.59
C SER A 296 24.66 -21.25 5.63
N SER A 297 24.89 -22.40 6.27
CA SER A 297 26.13 -22.81 6.93
C SER A 297 26.82 -21.81 7.87
N SER A 298 26.59 -21.94 9.19
CA SER A 298 27.68 -22.07 10.17
C SER A 298 27.12 -22.47 11.54
N LYS A 299 27.69 -23.53 12.13
CA LYS A 299 27.44 -23.94 13.51
C LYS A 299 27.92 -22.86 14.49
N THR A 300 27.26 -22.82 15.64
CA THR A 300 27.70 -22.23 16.92
C THR A 300 27.89 -20.71 16.98
N SER A 301 26.87 -19.98 17.47
CA SER A 301 27.05 -19.10 18.64
C SER A 301 25.69 -18.70 19.23
N LYS A 302 25.59 -18.78 20.57
CA LYS A 302 24.43 -18.37 21.38
C LYS A 302 24.36 -16.85 21.47
N HIS A 303 23.13 -16.32 21.56
CA HIS A 303 22.77 -14.92 21.83
C HIS A 303 23.06 -13.89 20.72
N LYS A 304 22.09 -13.71 19.81
CA LYS A 304 21.53 -12.38 19.46
C LYS A 304 20.28 -12.59 18.58
N SER A 305 19.10 -12.27 19.09
CA SER A 305 17.89 -12.17 18.26
C SER A 305 18.02 -11.03 17.25
N PRO A 306 17.58 -11.26 15.99
CA PRO A 306 16.97 -10.19 15.22
C PRO A 306 15.68 -10.72 14.57
N SER A 307 14.60 -10.77 15.36
CA SER A 307 13.30 -11.31 14.98
C SER A 307 12.31 -10.24 14.54
N TYR A 308 12.34 -9.80 13.28
CA TYR A 308 11.22 -9.23 12.49
C TYR A 308 11.83 -8.70 11.18
N LYS A 309 11.66 -9.33 10.00
CA LYS A 309 12.48 -8.92 8.82
C LYS A 309 11.81 -8.80 7.46
N LEU A 310 10.57 -9.18 7.20
CA LEU A 310 10.01 -8.96 5.86
C LEU A 310 9.55 -7.50 5.62
N GLN A 311 8.45 -7.04 6.24
CA GLN A 311 8.05 -5.63 6.12
C GLN A 311 9.09 -4.66 6.67
N TYR A 312 9.88 -5.10 7.64
CA TYR A 312 10.98 -4.29 8.14
C TYR A 312 12.06 -4.05 7.07
N LEU A 313 12.42 -5.01 6.23
CA LEU A 313 13.40 -4.76 5.15
C LEU A 313 12.83 -3.83 4.08
N LEU A 314 11.54 -3.93 3.74
CA LEU A 314 10.88 -3.01 2.83
C LEU A 314 10.85 -1.58 3.39
N TRP A 315 10.41 -1.44 4.65
CA TRP A 315 10.44 -0.20 5.41
C TRP A 315 11.87 0.37 5.46
N GLN A 316 12.84 -0.43 5.88
CA GLN A 316 14.24 -0.03 6.01
C GLN A 316 14.81 0.39 4.65
N SER A 317 14.51 -0.36 3.57
CA SER A 317 14.99 -0.05 2.22
C SER A 317 14.49 1.30 1.73
N TYR A 318 13.25 1.67 2.03
CA TYR A 318 12.69 2.97 1.65
C TYR A 318 13.20 4.09 2.56
N PHE A 319 13.11 3.92 3.89
CA PHE A 319 13.47 4.96 4.85
C PHE A 319 14.99 5.23 4.92
N ASP A 320 15.84 4.25 4.58
CA ASP A 320 17.29 4.48 4.41
C ASP A 320 17.59 5.35 3.17
N ILE A 321 16.71 5.34 2.16
CA ILE A 321 16.82 6.17 0.95
C ILE A 321 16.16 7.54 1.16
N SER A 322 15.34 7.70 2.19
CA SER A 322 14.61 8.94 2.46
C SER A 322 15.58 10.14 2.58
N PRO A 323 15.28 11.26 1.90
CA PRO A 323 16.16 12.42 1.85
C PRO A 323 16.47 12.98 3.23
N ARG A 324 17.77 13.16 3.50
CA ARG A 324 18.26 13.88 4.70
C ARG A 324 18.55 15.35 4.43
N THR A 325 18.50 15.76 3.15
CA THR A 325 18.79 17.11 2.67
C THR A 325 17.62 17.63 1.83
N LYS A 326 17.47 18.97 1.79
CA LYS A 326 16.45 19.61 0.97
C LYS A 326 16.68 19.33 -0.52
N TYR A 327 15.62 18.98 -1.24
CA TYR A 327 15.69 18.80 -2.68
C TYR A 327 15.62 20.13 -3.43
N GLY A 328 16.24 20.17 -4.61
CA GLY A 328 15.92 21.18 -5.60
C GLY A 328 14.50 20.96 -6.18
N PRO A 329 13.91 21.99 -6.82
CA PRO A 329 12.49 22.00 -7.18
C PRO A 329 12.12 20.92 -8.21
N ILE A 330 13.04 20.63 -9.13
CA ILE A 330 12.86 19.58 -10.15
C ILE A 330 12.97 18.19 -9.54
N HIS A 331 13.94 17.99 -8.63
CA HIS A 331 14.14 16.70 -7.98
C HIS A 331 12.94 16.35 -7.10
N GLN A 332 12.40 17.33 -6.38
CA GLN A 332 11.19 17.13 -5.56
C GLN A 332 9.95 16.79 -6.38
N GLN A 333 9.80 17.38 -7.58
CA GLN A 333 8.70 17.06 -8.48
C GLN A 333 8.79 15.62 -8.99
N ILE A 334 9.97 15.21 -9.47
CA ILE A 334 10.20 13.83 -9.95
C ILE A 334 10.01 12.86 -8.79
N TRP A 335 10.54 13.17 -7.61
CA TRP A 335 10.41 12.37 -6.40
C TRP A 335 8.94 12.13 -6.06
N THR A 336 8.13 13.19 -6.04
CA THR A 336 6.70 13.11 -5.75
C THR A 336 5.94 12.27 -6.77
N GLN A 337 6.23 12.47 -8.06
CA GLN A 337 5.56 11.71 -9.13
C GLN A 337 5.94 10.22 -9.12
N LEU A 338 7.19 9.90 -8.74
CA LEU A 338 7.68 8.53 -8.64
C LEU A 338 7.07 7.75 -7.45
N HIS A 339 6.52 8.45 -6.44
CA HIS A 339 5.81 7.78 -5.33
C HIS A 339 4.52 7.12 -5.77
N PHE A 340 3.83 7.67 -6.78
CA PHE A 340 2.61 7.04 -7.30
C PHE A 340 2.87 5.62 -7.82
N PRO A 341 3.73 5.39 -8.84
CA PRO A 341 3.99 4.04 -9.31
C PRO A 341 4.64 3.18 -8.21
N PHE A 342 5.43 3.76 -7.30
CA PHE A 342 5.97 3.02 -6.16
C PHE A 342 4.86 2.48 -5.25
N HIS A 343 3.90 3.31 -4.84
CA HIS A 343 2.77 2.90 -4.00
C HIS A 343 1.91 1.85 -4.69
N VAL A 344 1.67 1.99 -6.01
CA VAL A 344 0.98 0.97 -6.80
C VAL A 344 1.76 -0.36 -6.72
N MET A 345 3.07 -0.36 -6.97
CA MET A 345 3.86 -1.59 -6.88
C MET A 345 3.87 -2.19 -5.46
N LEU A 346 3.95 -1.38 -4.40
CA LEU A 346 3.93 -1.87 -3.01
C LEU A 346 2.63 -2.60 -2.68
N VAL A 347 1.50 -2.01 -3.05
CA VAL A 347 0.19 -2.59 -2.80
C VAL A 347 0.01 -3.87 -3.61
N LEU A 348 0.31 -3.82 -4.91
CA LEU A 348 0.23 -4.97 -5.80
C LEU A 348 1.12 -6.13 -5.32
N LEU A 349 2.34 -5.84 -4.87
CA LEU A 349 3.24 -6.84 -4.31
C LEU A 349 2.69 -7.45 -3.02
N SER A 350 2.10 -6.63 -2.15
CA SER A 350 1.44 -7.09 -0.92
C SER A 350 0.30 -8.06 -1.25
N GLU A 351 -0.58 -7.70 -2.18
CA GLU A 351 -1.68 -8.57 -2.61
C GLU A 351 -1.18 -9.86 -3.29
N GLY A 352 -0.20 -9.75 -4.18
CA GLY A 352 0.41 -10.92 -4.80
C GLY A 352 1.04 -11.88 -3.77
N SER A 353 1.69 -11.33 -2.74
CA SER A 353 2.28 -12.15 -1.67
C SER A 353 1.23 -12.89 -0.84
N GLN A 354 0.05 -12.28 -0.64
CA GLN A 354 -1.06 -12.90 0.08
C GLN A 354 -1.64 -14.08 -0.70
N ILE A 355 -1.92 -13.89 -1.99
CA ILE A 355 -2.45 -14.96 -2.86
C ILE A 355 -1.45 -16.12 -2.96
N LEU A 356 -0.15 -15.82 -3.08
CA LEU A 356 0.90 -16.85 -3.09
C LEU A 356 1.01 -17.59 -1.75
N ALA A 357 0.93 -16.88 -0.61
CA ALA A 357 0.94 -17.49 0.72
C ALA A 357 -0.26 -18.41 0.94
N LEU A 358 -1.44 -17.96 0.51
CA LEU A 358 -2.68 -18.72 0.54
C LEU A 358 -2.58 -20.00 -0.30
N THR A 359 -2.03 -19.88 -1.51
CA THR A 359 -1.79 -21.03 -2.41
C THR A 359 -0.85 -22.05 -1.79
N LEU A 360 0.22 -21.58 -1.13
CA LEU A 360 1.16 -22.43 -0.43
C LEU A 360 0.50 -23.19 0.73
N ASP A 361 -0.35 -22.51 1.52
CA ASP A 361 -1.12 -23.14 2.60
C ASP A 361 -2.03 -24.26 2.07
N ILE A 362 -2.79 -23.98 1.00
CA ILE A 362 -3.64 -24.99 0.35
C ILE A 362 -2.80 -26.16 -0.17
N SER A 363 -1.67 -25.88 -0.82
CA SER A 363 -0.80 -26.93 -1.38
C SER A 363 -0.25 -27.86 -0.29
N VAL A 364 0.10 -27.32 0.88
CA VAL A 364 0.55 -28.10 2.03
C VAL A 364 -0.59 -28.95 2.60
N LYS A 365 -1.80 -28.39 2.74
CA LYS A 365 -3.00 -29.13 3.19
C LYS A 365 -3.35 -30.28 2.24
N LEU A 366 -3.36 -30.03 0.94
CA LEU A 366 -3.65 -31.05 -0.08
C LEU A 366 -2.56 -32.12 -0.13
N LYS A 367 -1.30 -31.75 0.03
CA LYS A 367 -0.20 -32.72 0.16
C LYS A 367 -0.38 -33.62 1.37
N TYR A 368 -0.71 -33.04 2.52
CA TYR A 368 -0.98 -33.80 3.74
C TYR A 368 -2.18 -34.75 3.60
N LEU A 369 -3.23 -34.32 2.89
CA LEU A 369 -4.34 -35.20 2.53
C LEU A 369 -3.90 -36.35 1.63
N SER A 370 -3.06 -36.07 0.62
CA SER A 370 -2.56 -37.08 -0.32
C SER A 370 -1.68 -38.10 0.40
N ASP A 371 -0.83 -37.64 1.30
CA ASP A 371 0.02 -38.49 2.14
C ASP A 371 -0.85 -39.34 3.09
N THR A 372 -1.93 -38.77 3.64
CA THR A 372 -2.89 -39.50 4.50
C THR A 372 -3.64 -40.59 3.72
N ILE A 373 -4.11 -40.27 2.50
CA ILE A 373 -4.77 -41.24 1.60
C ILE A 373 -3.81 -42.37 1.24
N SER A 374 -2.56 -42.05 0.93
CA SER A 374 -1.52 -43.04 0.60
C SER A 374 -1.19 -43.93 1.81
N PHE A 375 -1.00 -43.32 2.98
CA PHE A 375 -0.71 -44.00 4.24
C PHE A 375 -1.84 -44.96 4.65
N ALA A 376 -3.10 -44.61 4.40
CA ALA A 376 -4.24 -45.46 4.71
C ALA A 376 -4.20 -46.83 3.98
N CYS A 377 -3.51 -46.90 2.83
CA CYS A 377 -3.39 -48.12 2.02
C CYS A 377 -1.95 -48.65 1.89
N GLU A 378 -0.96 -47.99 2.49
CA GLU A 378 0.44 -48.44 2.51
C GLU A 378 0.63 -49.62 3.48
N SER A 379 1.55 -50.54 3.16
CA SER A 379 1.81 -51.72 4.00
C SER A 379 2.93 -51.44 5.01
N PRO A 380 2.79 -51.80 6.30
CA PRO A 380 1.66 -52.48 6.94
C PRO A 380 0.43 -51.59 7.14
N ARG A 381 -0.74 -52.08 6.72
CA ARG A 381 -1.99 -51.30 6.72
C ARG A 381 -2.42 -50.94 8.16
N PRO A 382 -2.76 -49.66 8.44
CA PRO A 382 -3.30 -49.26 9.74
C PRO A 382 -4.68 -49.89 10.01
N ASP A 383 -5.12 -49.88 11.28
CA ASP A 383 -6.46 -50.34 11.64
C ASP A 383 -7.55 -49.54 10.88
N PHE A 384 -8.62 -50.23 10.47
CA PHE A 384 -9.68 -49.66 9.64
C PHE A 384 -10.31 -48.41 10.25
N ASN A 385 -10.66 -48.48 11.53
CA ASN A 385 -11.29 -47.36 12.24
C ASN A 385 -10.31 -46.19 12.43
N PHE A 386 -9.03 -46.51 12.66
CA PHE A 386 -7.99 -45.50 12.75
C PHE A 386 -7.76 -44.78 11.42
N ALA A 387 -7.72 -45.49 10.29
CA ALA A 387 -7.50 -44.90 8.97
C ALA A 387 -8.62 -43.94 8.55
N ILE A 388 -9.89 -44.33 8.74
CA ILE A 388 -11.04 -43.46 8.46
C ILE A 388 -11.12 -42.30 9.45
N GLY A 389 -10.81 -42.55 10.73
CA GLY A 389 -10.71 -41.52 11.75
C GLY A 389 -9.65 -40.48 11.39
N LEU A 390 -8.49 -40.92 10.92
CA LEU A 390 -7.40 -40.06 10.46
C LEU A 390 -7.82 -39.23 9.25
N LEU A 391 -8.41 -39.84 8.21
CA LEU A 391 -8.87 -39.13 7.02
C LEU A 391 -9.93 -38.05 7.36
N ASN A 392 -10.91 -38.40 8.20
CA ASN A 392 -11.92 -37.46 8.66
C ASN A 392 -11.33 -36.33 9.51
N SER A 393 -10.37 -36.65 10.39
CA SER A 393 -9.66 -35.65 11.20
C SER A 393 -8.81 -34.72 10.35
N THR A 394 -8.14 -35.24 9.31
CA THR A 394 -7.33 -34.44 8.38
C THR A 394 -8.20 -33.46 7.60
N ILE A 395 -9.38 -33.87 7.13
CA ILE A 395 -10.31 -32.97 6.44
C ILE A 395 -10.90 -31.93 7.42
N ALA A 396 -11.21 -32.35 8.65
CA ALA A 396 -11.72 -31.44 9.68
C ALA A 396 -10.66 -30.41 10.13
N ASP A 397 -9.38 -30.79 10.19
CA ASP A 397 -8.25 -29.91 10.57
C ASP A 397 -7.99 -28.80 9.54
N MET A 398 -8.48 -28.96 8.30
CA MET A 398 -8.36 -27.93 7.27
C MET A 398 -9.27 -26.71 7.48
N ASP A 399 -10.25 -26.79 8.41
CA ASP A 399 -11.19 -25.73 8.79
C ASP A 399 -11.86 -25.04 7.58
N ILE A 400 -12.44 -25.85 6.69
CA ILE A 400 -13.04 -25.41 5.43
C ILE A 400 -14.40 -24.73 5.71
N ASP A 401 -14.57 -23.48 5.27
CA ASP A 401 -15.88 -22.83 5.25
C ASP A 401 -16.69 -23.33 4.04
N TYR A 402 -17.69 -24.16 4.32
CA TYR A 402 -18.57 -24.73 3.31
C TYR A 402 -19.74 -23.82 2.92
N SER A 403 -19.82 -22.57 3.41
CA SER A 403 -20.89 -21.62 3.06
C SER A 403 -21.05 -21.42 1.56
N HIS A 404 -19.94 -21.47 0.81
CA HIS A 404 -19.89 -21.33 -0.65
C HIS A 404 -19.61 -22.66 -1.39
N ALA A 405 -19.59 -23.80 -0.69
CA ALA A 405 -19.27 -25.12 -1.24
C ALA A 405 -20.15 -26.22 -0.63
N VAL A 406 -21.46 -25.97 -0.61
CA VAL A 406 -22.44 -26.86 0.05
C VAL A 406 -22.58 -28.20 -0.69
N GLU A 407 -22.54 -28.18 -2.03
CA GLU A 407 -22.66 -29.40 -2.85
C GLU A 407 -21.45 -30.32 -2.62
N GLU A 408 -20.24 -29.75 -2.67
CA GLU A 408 -18.98 -30.43 -2.43
C GLU A 408 -18.90 -30.97 -1.01
N HIS A 409 -19.41 -30.23 -0.01
CA HIS A 409 -19.54 -30.73 1.35
C HIS A 409 -20.38 -32.01 1.41
N THR A 410 -21.53 -32.03 0.72
CA THR A 410 -22.39 -33.23 0.69
C THR A 410 -21.70 -34.40 0.00
N HIS A 411 -20.94 -34.15 -1.08
CA HIS A 411 -20.16 -35.17 -1.77
C HIS A 411 -19.05 -35.74 -0.88
N ILE A 412 -18.26 -34.90 -0.21
CA ILE A 412 -17.20 -35.33 0.74
C ILE A 412 -17.80 -36.22 1.84
N GLN A 413 -18.90 -35.79 2.46
CA GLN A 413 -19.58 -36.56 3.51
C GLN A 413 -20.14 -37.88 2.98
N SER A 414 -20.67 -37.91 1.75
CA SER A 414 -21.17 -39.13 1.13
C SER A 414 -20.05 -40.15 0.88
N ILE A 415 -18.87 -39.70 0.44
CA ILE A 415 -17.69 -40.56 0.20
C ILE A 415 -17.19 -41.11 1.53
N LEU A 416 -17.03 -40.26 2.55
CA LEU A 416 -16.56 -40.69 3.88
C LEU A 416 -17.50 -41.70 4.55
N ARG A 417 -18.82 -41.54 4.38
CA ARG A 417 -19.82 -42.52 4.85
C ARG A 417 -19.72 -43.84 4.08
N ALA A 418 -19.63 -43.77 2.75
CA ALA A 418 -19.50 -44.97 1.92
C ALA A 418 -18.22 -45.76 2.24
N LEU A 419 -17.11 -45.10 2.59
CA LEU A 419 -15.88 -45.75 3.02
C LEU A 419 -16.02 -46.40 4.40
N ARG A 420 -16.85 -45.83 5.30
CA ARG A 420 -17.11 -46.37 6.64
C ARG A 420 -17.98 -47.63 6.60
N ASP A 421 -18.94 -47.66 5.68
CA ASP A 421 -19.94 -48.73 5.62
C ASP A 421 -19.47 -49.97 4.84
N ASN A 422 -18.36 -49.88 4.09
CA ASN A 422 -17.83 -50.98 3.28
C ASN A 422 -16.43 -51.42 3.74
N LEU A 423 -16.27 -52.73 3.98
CA LEU A 423 -14.98 -53.39 4.27
C LEU A 423 -14.57 -54.24 3.05
N PRO A 424 -13.29 -54.28 2.62
CA PRO A 424 -12.10 -53.57 3.12
C PRO A 424 -11.91 -52.15 2.56
N LEU A 425 -11.17 -51.30 3.29
CA LEU A 425 -10.90 -49.90 2.91
C LEU A 425 -10.12 -49.79 1.60
N CYS A 426 -9.14 -50.66 1.35
CA CYS A 426 -8.29 -50.61 0.16
C CYS A 426 -8.63 -51.78 -0.78
N PRO A 427 -8.74 -51.54 -2.09
CA PRO A 427 -9.09 -52.59 -3.05
C PRO A 427 -7.95 -53.60 -3.22
N ASP A 428 -8.26 -54.90 -3.10
CA ASP A 428 -7.34 -55.98 -3.50
C ASP A 428 -7.65 -56.52 -4.93
N ALA A 429 -8.87 -56.31 -5.47
CA ALA A 429 -9.18 -56.57 -6.89
C ALA A 429 -10.47 -55.94 -7.44
N ASP A 430 -11.59 -55.82 -6.69
CA ASP A 430 -12.86 -55.27 -7.23
C ASP A 430 -13.94 -55.05 -6.13
N GLY A 431 -13.59 -54.35 -5.04
CA GLY A 431 -14.52 -54.09 -3.93
C GLY A 431 -15.39 -52.86 -4.19
N ARG A 432 -16.70 -53.04 -4.42
CA ARG A 432 -17.70 -51.93 -4.34
C ARG A 432 -17.60 -51.32 -2.94
N GLY A 433 -17.19 -50.07 -2.84
CA GLY A 433 -17.08 -49.38 -1.55
C GLY A 433 -15.67 -49.07 -1.08
N SER A 434 -14.63 -49.63 -1.71
CA SER A 434 -13.23 -49.39 -1.35
C SER A 434 -12.71 -48.02 -1.84
N LEU A 435 -11.58 -47.58 -1.28
CA LEU A 435 -10.81 -46.39 -1.67
C LEU A 435 -10.06 -46.67 -2.98
N THR A 436 -10.80 -46.69 -4.09
CA THR A 436 -10.22 -46.81 -5.44
C THR A 436 -9.48 -45.53 -5.83
N LEU A 437 -8.60 -45.63 -6.83
CA LEU A 437 -7.88 -44.48 -7.39
C LEU A 437 -8.86 -43.36 -7.81
N GLU A 438 -9.96 -43.72 -8.45
CA GLU A 438 -11.03 -42.79 -8.86
C GLU A 438 -11.65 -42.06 -7.67
N ARG A 439 -12.06 -42.79 -6.62
CA ARG A 439 -12.65 -42.15 -5.42
C ARG A 439 -11.65 -41.30 -4.65
N SER A 440 -10.38 -41.68 -4.64
CA SER A 440 -9.33 -40.88 -4.01
C SER A 440 -9.14 -39.55 -4.76
N HIS A 441 -9.22 -39.57 -6.09
CA HIS A 441 -9.20 -38.37 -6.92
C HIS A 441 -10.46 -37.52 -6.73
N ASP A 442 -11.64 -38.14 -6.64
CA ASP A 442 -12.90 -37.41 -6.38
C ASP A 442 -12.92 -36.76 -5.00
N LEU A 443 -12.42 -37.45 -3.96
CA LEU A 443 -12.29 -36.89 -2.63
C LEU A 443 -11.32 -35.71 -2.63
N MET A 444 -10.14 -35.89 -3.22
CA MET A 444 -9.13 -34.82 -3.35
C MET A 444 -9.68 -33.62 -4.12
N GLY A 445 -10.38 -33.88 -5.23
CA GLY A 445 -10.98 -32.84 -6.08
C GLY A 445 -12.04 -32.03 -5.35
N ASN A 446 -13.00 -32.69 -4.69
CA ASN A 446 -14.04 -31.99 -3.93
C ASN A 446 -13.45 -31.17 -2.76
N VAL A 447 -12.48 -31.72 -2.02
CA VAL A 447 -11.78 -30.99 -0.96
C VAL A 447 -11.02 -29.78 -1.52
N THR A 448 -10.37 -29.94 -2.67
CA THR A 448 -9.66 -28.86 -3.36
C THR A 448 -10.62 -27.73 -3.72
N VAL A 449 -11.76 -28.04 -4.35
CA VAL A 449 -12.77 -27.04 -4.72
C VAL A 449 -13.34 -26.34 -3.48
N SER A 450 -13.66 -27.09 -2.41
CA SER A 450 -14.15 -26.48 -1.17
C SER A 450 -13.12 -25.56 -0.51
N LEU A 451 -11.83 -25.92 -0.51
CA LEU A 451 -10.74 -25.09 0.03
C LEU A 451 -10.60 -23.76 -0.72
N PHE A 452 -10.60 -23.81 -2.06
CA PHE A 452 -10.50 -22.60 -2.88
C PHE A 452 -11.76 -21.72 -2.78
N SER A 453 -12.95 -22.33 -2.77
CA SER A 453 -14.22 -21.62 -2.61
C SER A 453 -14.31 -20.92 -1.24
N SER A 454 -13.88 -21.59 -0.17
CA SER A 454 -13.79 -21.03 1.18
C SER A 454 -12.92 -19.76 1.27
N MET A 455 -12.02 -19.57 0.31
CA MET A 455 -11.09 -18.43 0.28
C MET A 455 -11.51 -17.33 -0.70
N GLY A 456 -12.69 -17.43 -1.32
CA GLY A 456 -13.27 -16.42 -2.21
C GLY A 456 -12.97 -16.62 -3.71
N ILE A 457 -12.12 -17.60 -4.04
CA ILE A 457 -11.74 -17.89 -5.43
C ILE A 457 -12.76 -18.86 -6.04
N THR A 458 -13.90 -18.32 -6.47
CA THR A 458 -14.97 -19.10 -7.12
C THR A 458 -14.80 -19.12 -8.64
N PRO A 459 -14.83 -20.31 -9.29
CA PRO A 459 -14.91 -20.38 -10.74
C PRO A 459 -16.29 -19.91 -11.21
N ALA A 460 -16.32 -19.15 -12.31
CA ALA A 460 -17.52 -18.44 -12.77
C ALA A 460 -18.70 -19.33 -13.19
N ASP A 461 -18.48 -20.63 -13.42
CA ASP A 461 -19.52 -21.57 -13.82
C ASP A 461 -19.43 -22.86 -12.98
N SER A 462 -20.41 -23.05 -12.10
CA SER A 462 -20.54 -24.16 -11.14
C SER A 462 -20.93 -25.51 -11.78
N ALA A 463 -20.65 -25.72 -13.06
CA ALA A 463 -21.19 -26.87 -13.82
C ALA A 463 -20.13 -27.64 -14.64
N LEU A 464 -18.84 -27.45 -14.35
CA LEU A 464 -17.80 -27.90 -15.25
C LEU A 464 -16.86 -28.89 -14.56
N GLU A 465 -17.12 -30.19 -14.78
CA GLU A 465 -16.18 -31.33 -14.81
C GLU A 465 -14.84 -31.07 -14.09
N SER A 466 -14.61 -31.73 -12.93
CA SER A 466 -13.52 -31.49 -11.96
C SER A 466 -12.12 -31.19 -12.54
N GLY A 467 -11.80 -31.69 -13.75
CA GLY A 467 -10.57 -31.36 -14.48
C GLY A 467 -10.47 -29.94 -15.05
N LYS A 468 -11.59 -29.32 -15.47
CA LYS A 468 -11.60 -27.95 -16.01
C LYS A 468 -11.49 -26.88 -14.92
N VAL A 469 -12.01 -27.17 -13.74
CA VAL A 469 -11.85 -26.33 -12.54
C VAL A 469 -10.38 -26.28 -12.09
N LEU A 470 -9.70 -27.43 -12.01
CA LEU A 470 -8.27 -27.50 -11.72
C LEU A 470 -7.42 -26.71 -12.74
N MET A 471 -7.75 -26.81 -14.04
CA MET A 471 -7.04 -26.07 -15.09
C MET A 471 -7.22 -24.54 -14.94
N THR A 472 -8.41 -24.09 -14.57
CA THR A 472 -8.70 -22.65 -14.36
C THR A 472 -7.89 -22.12 -13.17
N TYR A 473 -7.75 -22.91 -12.10
CA TYR A 473 -6.91 -22.55 -10.95
C TYR A 473 -5.43 -22.47 -11.31
N LEU A 474 -4.90 -23.44 -12.07
CA LEU A 474 -3.50 -23.41 -12.52
C LEU A 474 -3.21 -22.18 -13.40
N GLN A 475 -4.19 -21.73 -14.20
CA GLN A 475 -4.07 -20.50 -14.98
C GLN A 475 -4.01 -19.24 -14.10
N LEU A 476 -4.87 -19.15 -13.08
CA LEU A 476 -4.86 -18.04 -12.12
C LEU A 476 -3.52 -17.98 -11.37
N LEU A 477 -3.02 -19.14 -10.93
CA LEU A 477 -1.73 -19.27 -10.26
C LEU A 477 -0.57 -18.84 -11.16
N GLY A 478 -0.57 -19.27 -12.43
CA GLY A 478 0.41 -18.82 -13.42
C GLY A 478 0.36 -17.31 -13.67
N PHE A 479 -0.84 -16.73 -13.71
CA PHE A 479 -1.03 -15.28 -13.83
C PHE A 479 -0.43 -14.54 -12.62
N VAL A 480 -0.78 -14.94 -11.40
CA VAL A 480 -0.29 -14.33 -10.16
C VAL A 480 1.24 -14.44 -10.07
N TYR A 481 1.81 -15.57 -10.48
CA TYR A 481 3.26 -15.77 -10.55
C TYR A 481 3.95 -14.73 -11.44
N ILE A 482 3.50 -14.59 -12.69
CA ILE A 482 4.10 -13.63 -13.65
C ILE A 482 3.96 -12.21 -13.11
N TYR A 483 2.74 -11.86 -12.70
CA TYR A 483 2.40 -10.55 -12.16
C TYR A 483 3.29 -10.19 -10.95
N TYR A 484 3.46 -11.10 -10.00
CA TYR A 484 4.26 -10.88 -8.80
C TYR A 484 5.71 -10.53 -9.12
N PHE A 485 6.36 -11.30 -10.00
CA PHE A 485 7.77 -11.06 -10.37
C PHE A 485 7.96 -9.81 -11.22
N VAL A 486 7.01 -9.48 -12.11
CA VAL A 486 7.02 -8.21 -12.86
C VAL A 486 6.93 -7.02 -11.92
N VAL A 487 5.96 -7.03 -10.98
CA VAL A 487 5.78 -5.96 -9.99
C VAL A 487 7.00 -5.84 -9.07
N ALA A 488 7.55 -6.97 -8.60
CA ALA A 488 8.76 -7.00 -7.78
C ALA A 488 9.96 -6.37 -8.51
N ALA A 489 10.16 -6.68 -9.79
CA ALA A 489 11.21 -6.09 -10.62
C ALA A 489 11.02 -4.58 -10.80
N LEU A 490 9.79 -4.14 -11.12
CA LEU A 490 9.47 -2.72 -11.26
C LEU A 490 9.69 -1.96 -9.95
N ALA A 491 9.31 -2.52 -8.80
CA ALA A 491 9.60 -1.94 -7.49
C ALA A 491 11.11 -1.74 -7.27
N MET A 492 11.94 -2.73 -7.65
CA MET A 492 13.41 -2.61 -7.57
C MET A 492 13.97 -1.52 -8.49
N PHE A 493 13.44 -1.38 -9.71
CA PHE A 493 13.85 -0.30 -10.61
C PHE A 493 13.46 1.08 -10.08
N ILE A 494 12.28 1.21 -9.46
CA ILE A 494 11.85 2.46 -8.82
C ILE A 494 12.72 2.80 -7.61
N LEU A 495 13.08 1.81 -6.78
CA LEU A 495 14.04 1.99 -5.69
C LEU A 495 15.42 2.42 -6.22
N ALA A 496 15.87 1.90 -7.37
CA ALA A 496 17.09 2.36 -8.02
C ALA A 496 17.00 3.84 -8.43
N ALA A 497 15.86 4.25 -8.98
CA ALA A 497 15.60 5.65 -9.31
C ALA A 497 15.58 6.56 -8.06
N PHE A 498 15.04 6.10 -6.93
CA PHE A 498 15.13 6.85 -5.67
C PHE A 498 16.56 7.02 -5.16
N VAL A 499 17.41 5.97 -5.22
CA VAL A 499 18.83 6.09 -4.85
C VAL A 499 19.56 7.10 -5.72
N PHE A 500 19.27 7.08 -7.03
CA PHE A 500 19.84 8.04 -7.97
C PHE A 500 19.41 9.48 -7.65
N LEU A 501 18.13 9.69 -7.38
CA LEU A 501 17.56 11.02 -7.14
C LEU A 501 17.96 11.62 -5.80
N THR A 502 18.11 10.78 -4.78
CA THR A 502 18.50 11.18 -3.41
C THR A 502 20.00 11.42 -3.26
N GLN A 503 20.81 10.97 -4.22
CA GLN A 503 22.27 10.98 -4.14
C GLN A 503 22.77 10.43 -2.79
N ARG A 504 22.17 9.32 -2.34
CA ARG A 504 22.33 8.78 -0.98
C ARG A 504 23.78 8.71 -0.48
N HIS A 505 24.73 8.31 -1.33
CA HIS A 505 26.13 8.12 -0.95
C HIS A 505 27.02 9.31 -1.36
N THR A 506 27.97 9.66 -0.48
CA THR A 506 29.02 10.65 -0.74
C THR A 506 30.05 10.11 -1.72
N GLY A 507 29.79 10.30 -3.01
CA GLY A 507 30.70 9.96 -4.09
C GLY A 507 29.98 9.34 -5.28
N ARG A 508 30.26 9.87 -6.48
CA ARG A 508 29.58 9.48 -7.71
C ARG A 508 29.65 7.97 -7.95
N LEU A 509 30.80 7.35 -7.68
CA LEU A 509 31.03 5.91 -7.85
C LEU A 509 30.14 5.05 -6.93
N TYR A 510 29.97 5.44 -5.66
CA TYR A 510 29.14 4.69 -4.71
C TYR A 510 27.66 4.77 -5.06
N VAL A 511 27.17 5.94 -5.51
CA VAL A 511 25.79 6.09 -6.00
C VAL A 511 25.54 5.20 -7.22
N TRP A 512 26.42 5.23 -8.23
CA TRP A 512 26.27 4.37 -9.41
C TRP A 512 26.33 2.88 -9.08
N THR A 513 27.16 2.49 -8.10
CA THR A 513 27.23 1.10 -7.62
C THR A 513 25.91 0.67 -6.97
N GLY A 514 25.36 1.49 -6.06
CA GLY A 514 24.08 1.21 -5.39
C GLY A 514 22.88 1.16 -6.35
N VAL A 515 22.90 2.00 -7.40
CA VAL A 515 21.92 1.96 -8.50
C VAL A 515 22.10 0.70 -9.35
N GLY A 516 23.32 0.40 -9.78
CA GLY A 516 23.63 -0.74 -10.64
C GLY A 516 23.22 -2.08 -10.03
N ILE A 517 23.43 -2.25 -8.72
CA ILE A 517 23.03 -3.48 -8.00
C ILE A 517 21.52 -3.65 -7.95
N ARG A 518 20.75 -2.57 -7.72
CA ARG A 518 19.28 -2.64 -7.74
C ARG A 518 18.74 -2.95 -9.13
N VAL A 519 19.33 -2.37 -10.17
CA VAL A 519 18.98 -2.70 -11.55
C VAL A 519 19.30 -4.16 -11.87
N LEU A 520 20.45 -4.68 -11.42
CA LEU A 520 20.82 -6.08 -11.58
C LEU A 520 19.83 -7.02 -10.87
N LEU A 521 19.50 -6.73 -9.61
CA LEU A 521 18.53 -7.50 -8.84
C LEU A 521 17.12 -7.44 -9.46
N GLY A 522 16.70 -6.27 -9.95
CA GLY A 522 15.44 -6.12 -10.68
C GLY A 522 15.42 -6.96 -11.97
N ALA A 523 16.51 -6.98 -12.73
CA ALA A 523 16.64 -7.82 -13.92
C ALA A 523 16.63 -9.33 -13.58
N MET A 524 17.25 -9.74 -12.47
CA MET A 524 17.19 -11.12 -11.98
C MET A 524 15.76 -11.53 -11.61
N LEU A 525 15.02 -10.68 -10.91
CA LEU A 525 13.61 -10.93 -10.58
C LEU A 525 12.74 -11.00 -11.83
N LEU A 526 12.94 -10.10 -12.80
CA LEU A 526 12.22 -10.14 -14.07
C LEU A 526 12.52 -11.44 -14.84
N SER A 527 13.76 -11.93 -14.78
CA SER A 527 14.15 -13.18 -15.42
C SER A 527 13.43 -14.40 -14.84
N MET A 528 12.92 -14.36 -13.61
CA MET A 528 12.16 -15.46 -13.02
C MET A 528 10.82 -15.71 -13.73
N THR A 529 10.31 -14.73 -14.47
CA THR A 529 9.09 -14.88 -15.28
C THR A 529 9.26 -15.90 -16.41
N PHE A 530 10.48 -16.11 -16.90
CA PHE A 530 10.76 -17.10 -17.96
C PHE A 530 10.61 -18.55 -17.46
N ILE A 531 10.62 -18.81 -16.15
CA ILE A 531 10.43 -20.17 -15.60
C ILE A 531 9.06 -20.74 -15.99
N VAL A 532 8.06 -19.87 -16.24
CA VAL A 532 6.70 -20.26 -16.65
C VAL A 532 6.65 -21.11 -17.93
N PHE A 533 7.67 -21.02 -18.79
CA PHE A 533 7.75 -21.88 -19.97
C PHE A 533 7.96 -23.37 -19.63
N ASP A 534 8.40 -23.69 -18.41
CA ASP A 534 8.49 -25.03 -17.88
C ASP A 534 7.49 -25.20 -16.71
N PHE A 535 6.42 -25.95 -16.98
CA PHE A 535 5.35 -26.18 -16.00
C PHE A 535 5.85 -26.91 -14.76
N GLN A 536 6.76 -27.89 -14.90
CA GLN A 536 7.24 -28.68 -13.77
C GLN A 536 8.08 -27.82 -12.84
N MET A 537 9.03 -27.06 -13.39
CA MET A 537 9.86 -26.14 -12.62
C MET A 537 9.02 -25.04 -11.96
N THR A 538 8.01 -24.51 -12.67
CA THR A 538 7.10 -23.51 -12.11
C THR A 538 6.31 -24.06 -10.94
N TYR A 539 5.74 -25.26 -11.09
CA TYR A 539 4.95 -25.90 -10.04
C TYR A 539 5.80 -26.23 -8.80
N GLU A 540 6.98 -26.82 -8.99
CA GLU A 540 7.92 -27.10 -7.89
C GLU A 540 8.36 -25.82 -7.17
N PHE A 541 8.56 -24.72 -7.91
CA PHE A 541 8.95 -23.45 -7.34
C PHE A 541 7.80 -22.72 -6.64
N MET A 542 6.58 -22.76 -7.20
CA MET A 542 5.37 -22.18 -6.60
C MET A 542 4.95 -22.88 -5.31
N THR A 543 5.14 -24.19 -5.23
CA THR A 543 4.86 -24.99 -4.03
C THR A 543 5.98 -24.89 -2.99
N SER A 544 7.08 -24.20 -3.31
CA SER A 544 8.17 -23.92 -2.39
C SER A 544 7.95 -22.60 -1.66
N ALA A 545 8.22 -22.58 -0.35
CA ALA A 545 8.19 -21.35 0.45
C ALA A 545 9.19 -20.29 -0.04
N VAL A 546 10.19 -20.69 -0.84
CA VAL A 546 11.22 -19.81 -1.41
C VAL A 546 10.65 -18.71 -2.29
N ILE A 547 9.51 -18.94 -2.96
CA ILE A 547 8.91 -17.96 -3.88
C ILE A 547 8.67 -16.61 -3.20
N ILE A 548 8.08 -16.61 -2.01
CA ILE A 548 7.77 -15.41 -1.22
C ILE A 548 9.08 -14.76 -0.73
N PHE A 549 10.12 -15.56 -0.46
CA PHE A 549 11.42 -15.09 0.03
C PHE A 549 12.32 -14.49 -1.04
N THR A 550 12.07 -14.72 -2.33
CA THR A 550 12.96 -14.26 -3.40
C THR A 550 13.10 -12.74 -3.46
N PHE A 551 11.98 -12.01 -3.42
CA PHE A 551 11.99 -10.54 -3.41
C PHE A 551 12.64 -9.99 -2.13
N THR A 552 12.42 -10.65 -1.01
CA THR A 552 12.91 -10.24 0.32
C THR A 552 14.42 -10.42 0.41
N LEU A 553 14.92 -11.51 -0.16
CA LEU A 553 16.34 -11.78 -0.32
C LEU A 553 16.98 -10.73 -1.23
N ALA A 554 16.33 -10.33 -2.32
CA ALA A 554 16.80 -9.25 -3.18
C ALA A 554 16.91 -7.92 -2.42
N LEU A 555 15.89 -7.54 -1.64
CA LEU A 555 15.94 -6.36 -0.78
C LEU A 555 17.05 -6.46 0.27
N PHE A 556 17.23 -7.62 0.89
CA PHE A 556 18.28 -7.87 1.87
C PHE A 556 19.68 -7.69 1.27
N VAL A 557 19.92 -8.25 0.08
CA VAL A 557 21.19 -8.07 -0.65
C VAL A 557 21.42 -6.59 -0.96
N ALA A 558 20.41 -5.87 -1.45
CA ALA A 558 20.52 -4.44 -1.73
C ALA A 558 20.92 -3.64 -0.47
N LEU A 559 20.28 -3.93 0.66
CA LEU A 559 20.57 -3.29 1.94
C LEU A 559 21.97 -3.62 2.47
N LEU A 560 22.40 -4.89 2.38
CA LEU A 560 23.75 -5.29 2.77
C LEU A 560 24.82 -4.55 1.97
N VAL A 561 24.61 -4.40 0.66
CA VAL A 561 25.53 -3.66 -0.18
C VAL A 561 25.55 -2.19 0.22
N ASP A 562 24.39 -1.55 0.43
CA ASP A 562 24.39 -0.14 0.87
C ASP A 562 25.19 0.05 2.17
N ARG A 563 25.02 -0.86 3.14
CA ARG A 563 25.77 -0.81 4.41
C ARG A 563 27.26 -1.04 4.23
N LEU A 564 27.64 -1.89 3.28
CA LEU A 564 29.04 -2.09 2.91
C LEU A 564 29.62 -0.83 2.26
N LEU A 565 28.88 -0.19 1.35
CA LEU A 565 29.28 1.07 0.70
C LEU A 565 29.45 2.18 1.74
N ASP A 566 28.52 2.30 2.70
CA ASP A 566 28.60 3.28 3.80
C ASP A 566 29.83 3.02 4.69
N SER A 567 30.12 1.76 5.02
CA SER A 567 31.30 1.37 5.81
C SER A 567 32.62 1.70 5.11
N ILE A 568 32.69 1.46 3.80
CA ILE A 568 33.86 1.79 2.98
C ILE A 568 34.04 3.31 2.88
N ALA A 569 32.95 4.07 2.71
CA ALA A 569 32.99 5.53 2.63
C ALA A 569 33.42 6.19 3.95
N LEU A 570 33.11 5.56 5.10
CA LEU A 570 33.49 6.04 6.43
C LEU A 570 34.93 5.70 6.83
N LYS A 571 35.61 4.79 6.12
CA LYS A 571 37.00 4.44 6.43
C LYS A 571 37.89 5.63 6.05
N PRO A 572 38.50 6.34 7.02
CA PRO A 572 39.34 7.48 6.70
C PRO A 572 40.48 6.99 5.82
N SER A 573 40.68 7.65 4.68
CA SER A 573 41.90 7.53 3.90
C SER A 573 43.07 7.71 4.86
N THR A 574 43.88 6.67 5.03
CA THR A 574 45.16 6.72 5.74
C THR A 574 45.89 8.02 5.35
N PRO A 575 46.35 8.83 6.32
CA PRO A 575 47.04 10.07 6.00
C PRO A 575 48.25 9.71 5.15
N ARG A 576 48.25 10.17 3.89
CA ARG A 576 49.50 10.29 3.14
C ARG A 576 50.27 11.40 3.84
N ASP A 577 51.49 11.07 4.24
CA ASP A 577 52.38 11.87 5.06
C ASP A 577 52.32 13.38 4.80
N GLY A 578 52.20 14.13 5.90
CA GLY A 578 52.73 15.49 6.04
C GLY A 578 51.98 16.63 5.37
N ALA A 579 50.84 17.03 5.93
CA ALA A 579 50.43 18.43 5.94
C ALA A 579 49.49 18.68 7.14
N GLU A 580 50.03 19.32 8.19
CA GLU A 580 49.23 19.91 9.26
C GLU A 580 48.27 20.93 8.66
N ILE A 581 46.96 20.69 8.80
CA ILE A 581 45.95 21.74 8.73
C ILE A 581 44.99 21.51 9.90
N GLU A 582 44.96 22.46 10.83
CA GLU A 582 44.05 22.54 11.96
C GLU A 582 42.59 22.34 11.51
N ALA A 583 41.92 21.36 12.08
CA ALA A 583 40.47 21.20 11.99
C ALA A 583 39.87 21.26 13.40
N SER A 584 39.14 22.35 13.66
CA SER A 584 38.35 22.61 14.86
C SER A 584 37.21 21.58 15.04
N PRO A 585 36.92 21.06 16.24
CA PRO A 585 35.88 20.07 16.44
C PRO A 585 34.54 20.75 16.70
N VAL A 586 33.62 20.68 15.73
CA VAL A 586 32.20 20.96 15.98
C VAL A 586 31.44 19.64 16.00
N MET A 587 31.52 18.95 17.14
CA MET A 587 30.64 17.85 17.49
C MET A 587 30.36 17.86 19.00
N SER A 588 29.35 18.64 19.41
CA SER A 588 28.55 18.39 20.63
C SER A 588 27.58 19.54 20.89
N ARG A 589 26.28 19.38 20.57
CA ARG A 589 25.15 19.92 21.35
C ARG A 589 23.91 19.07 21.09
N LEU A 590 23.81 17.92 21.77
CA LEU A 590 22.52 17.46 22.26
C LEU A 590 22.24 18.25 23.54
N SER A 591 21.17 19.02 23.58
CA SER A 591 20.67 19.61 24.82
C SER A 591 19.90 18.54 25.62
N PRO A 592 20.09 18.44 26.96
CA PRO A 592 19.27 17.58 27.79
C PRO A 592 17.87 18.20 28.00
N VAL A 593 16.86 17.33 28.00
CA VAL A 593 15.47 17.59 28.40
C VAL A 593 15.44 17.88 29.91
N PRO A 594 14.82 18.97 30.39
CA PRO A 594 14.59 19.15 31.81
C PRO A 594 13.37 18.32 32.24
N THR A 595 13.60 17.33 33.10
CA THR A 595 12.56 16.65 33.87
C THR A 595 12.20 17.49 35.08
N ASP A 596 11.10 18.23 35.01
CA ASP A 596 10.46 18.80 36.20
C ASP A 596 9.85 17.66 37.02
N THR A 597 10.48 17.37 38.14
CA THR A 597 9.92 16.55 39.22
C THR A 597 9.39 17.51 40.28
N SER A 598 8.08 17.70 40.32
CA SER A 598 7.42 18.42 41.41
C SER A 598 7.45 17.54 42.66
N ASN A 599 8.35 17.88 43.56
CA ASN A 599 8.42 17.31 44.90
C ASN A 599 7.43 18.10 45.77
N ASP A 600 6.21 17.58 45.93
CA ASP A 600 5.20 18.15 46.83
C ASP A 600 5.13 17.27 48.08
N GLY A 601 5.69 17.81 49.15
CA GLY A 601 5.70 17.24 50.49
C GLY A 601 6.29 18.30 51.41
N ASP A 602 5.44 19.10 52.05
CA ASP A 602 5.12 18.91 53.47
C ASP A 602 4.38 20.11 54.12
N ILE A 603 3.36 19.75 54.92
CA ILE A 603 2.94 20.37 56.20
C ILE A 603 2.15 21.71 56.13
N HIS A 604 0.81 21.64 56.26
CA HIS A 604 0.11 21.82 57.55
C HIS A 604 -1.37 21.45 57.50
#